data_AF-A0A1H3HUP9-F1
#
_entry.id   AF-A0A1H3HUP9-F1
#
_cell.length_a   1.000
_cell.length_b   1.000
_cell.length_c   1.000
_cell.angle_alpha   90.00
_cell.angle_beta   90.00
_cell.angle_gamma   90.00
#
_symmetry.space_group_name_H-M   'P 1'
#
loop_
_entity.id
_entity.type
_entity.pdbx_description
1 polymer ?
#
loop_
_entity_poly.entity_id
_entity_poly.type
_entity_poly.pdbx_seq_one_letter_code
_entity_poly.pdbx_strand_id
1 'polypeptide(L)' 'MMRANGWAMLLAATGAAFALGAILARQRDGFGAPPGTDCNRVRDAGPEEMRDPPRTWDRVDEFVDESFPASDPPGNY' A
#
# COMPACT_ATOMS: atom_id res chain seq x y z
N MET A 1 -20.85 55.62 12.50
CA MET A 1 -19.57 55.12 13.07
C MET A 1 -19.72 53.62 13.35
N MET A 2 -19.18 52.75 12.50
CA MET A 2 -18.94 51.33 12.82
C MET A 2 -17.71 50.90 12.01
N ARG A 3 -16.54 50.84 12.67
CA ARG A 3 -15.30 50.33 12.06
C ARG A 3 -15.32 48.82 12.25
N ALA A 4 -15.59 48.07 11.19
CA ALA A 4 -15.55 46.61 11.21
C ALA A 4 -14.12 46.11 11.44
N ASN A 5 -14.01 45.08 12.27
CA ASN A 5 -12.79 44.70 12.97
C ASN A 5 -11.94 43.79 12.05
N GLY A 6 -10.85 44.31 11.49
CA GLY A 6 -10.01 43.63 10.49
C GLY A 6 -9.43 42.27 10.92
N TRP A 7 -9.43 41.95 12.21
CA TRP A 7 -8.99 40.68 12.77
C TRP A 7 -9.90 39.49 12.39
N ALA A 8 -11.20 39.73 12.22
CA ALA A 8 -12.14 38.68 11.83
C ALA A 8 -11.90 38.18 10.39
N MET A 9 -11.40 39.06 9.51
CA MET A 9 -11.06 38.69 8.13
C MET A 9 -9.74 37.92 8.04
N LEU A 10 -8.75 38.24 8.89
CA LEU A 10 -7.48 37.51 8.94
C LEU A 10 -7.63 36.08 9.47
N LEU A 11 -8.51 35.84 10.45
CA LEU A 11 -8.77 34.48 10.95
C LEU A 11 -9.56 33.62 9.95
N ALA A 12 -10.50 34.21 9.20
CA ALA A 12 -11.25 33.50 8.17
C ALA A 12 -10.37 33.06 6.98
N ALA A 13 -9.41 33.91 6.57
CA ALA A 13 -8.52 33.61 5.44
C ALA A 13 -7.57 32.43 5.73
N THR A 14 -7.08 32.31 6.98
CA THR A 14 -6.17 31.22 7.38
C THR A 14 -6.88 29.86 7.40
N GLY A 15 -8.15 29.81 7.84
CA GLY A 15 -8.94 28.59 7.85
C GLY A 15 -9.22 28.05 6.44
N ALA A 16 -9.51 28.93 5.48
CA ALA A 16 -9.73 28.54 4.08
C ALA A 16 -8.46 27.99 3.40
N ALA A 17 -7.31 28.61 3.66
CA ALA A 17 -6.03 28.14 3.13
C ALA A 17 -5.62 26.78 3.73
N PHE A 18 -5.87 26.55 5.03
CA PHE A 18 -5.60 25.27 5.67
C PHE A 18 -6.50 24.15 5.13
N ALA A 19 -7.80 24.43 4.95
CA ALA A 19 -8.74 23.46 4.37
C ALA A 19 -8.38 23.11 2.92
N LEU A 20 -8.04 24.11 2.09
CA LEU A 20 -7.60 23.89 0.72
C LEU A 20 -6.27 23.12 0.67
N GLY A 21 -5.31 23.46 1.53
CA GLY A 21 -4.04 22.74 1.66
C GLY A 21 -4.23 21.28 2.07
N ALA A 22 -5.13 20.98 3.01
CA ALA A 22 -5.46 19.62 3.43
C ALA A 22 -6.15 18.81 2.32
N ILE A 23 -7.04 19.44 1.54
CA ILE A 23 -7.69 18.80 0.38
C ILE A 23 -6.67 18.47 -0.72
N LEU A 24 -5.74 19.38 -1.01
CA LEU A 24 -4.70 19.17 -2.02
C LEU A 24 -3.60 18.19 -1.56
N ALA A 25 -3.27 18.17 -0.27
CA ALA A 25 -2.29 17.23 0.29
C ALA A 25 -2.77 15.78 0.25
N ARG A 26 -4.09 15.55 0.37
CA ARG A 26 -4.71 14.21 0.28
C ARG A 26 -4.55 13.54 -1.09
N GLN A 27 -4.14 14.29 -2.12
CA GLN A 27 -3.82 13.76 -3.44
C GLN A 27 -2.36 13.31 -3.59
N ARG A 28 -1.51 13.50 -2.57
CA ARG A 28 -0.07 13.21 -2.64
C ARG A 28 0.32 11.86 -2.04
N ASP A 29 -0.63 11.13 -1.46
CA ASP A 29 -0.39 9.79 -0.95
C ASP A 29 -0.49 8.79 -2.10
N GLY A 30 0.63 8.61 -2.80
CA GLY A 30 0.70 7.70 -3.92
C GLY A 30 2.11 7.48 -4.43
N PHE A 31 3.02 6.97 -3.61
CA PHE A 31 4.11 6.11 -4.10
C PHE A 31 3.58 4.70 -4.42
N GLY A 32 2.32 4.60 -4.86
CA GLY A 32 1.66 3.36 -5.24
C GLY A 32 1.92 3.09 -6.71
N ALA A 33 2.25 1.84 -7.02
CA ALA A 33 2.40 1.35 -8.38
C ALA A 33 1.23 1.78 -9.29
N PRO A 34 1.45 1.94 -10.60
CA PRO A 34 0.44 2.42 -11.53
C PRO A 34 -0.89 1.64 -11.39
N PRO A 35 -2.04 2.34 -11.47
CA PRO A 35 -3.35 1.72 -11.34
C PRO A 35 -3.50 0.53 -12.30
N GLY A 36 -3.76 -0.66 -11.76
CA GLY A 36 -3.79 -1.92 -12.49
C GLY A 36 -2.63 -2.88 -12.18
N THR A 37 -1.65 -2.47 -11.37
CA THR A 37 -0.57 -3.36 -10.90
C THR A 37 -0.90 -3.90 -9.52
N ASP A 38 -1.45 -5.11 -9.45
CA ASP A 38 -1.68 -5.84 -8.20
C ASP A 38 -0.34 -6.28 -7.59
N CYS A 39 0.39 -5.34 -7.00
CA CYS A 39 1.68 -5.59 -6.34
C CYS A 39 1.56 -6.48 -5.10
N ASN A 40 0.33 -6.83 -4.73
CA ASN A 40 -0.01 -7.68 -3.60
C ASN A 40 -0.45 -9.10 -4.01
N ARG A 41 -0.38 -9.44 -5.31
CA ARG A 41 -0.66 -10.81 -5.76
C ARG A 41 0.57 -11.67 -5.52
N VAL A 42 0.55 -12.43 -4.43
CA VAL A 42 1.48 -13.54 -4.21
C VAL A 42 1.00 -14.73 -5.05
N ARG A 43 1.93 -15.46 -5.67
CA ARG A 43 1.59 -16.69 -6.41
C ARG A 43 1.32 -17.83 -5.42
N ASP A 44 0.57 -18.82 -5.85
CA ASP A 44 0.43 -20.07 -5.10
C ASP A 44 1.78 -20.83 -5.10
N ALA A 45 1.95 -21.70 -4.10
CA ALA A 45 3.15 -22.53 -3.96
C ALA A 45 3.11 -23.71 -4.95
N GLY A 46 4.28 -24.21 -5.32
CA GLY A 46 4.45 -25.40 -6.15
C GLY A 46 5.09 -25.12 -7.52
N PRO A 47 5.68 -26.15 -8.16
CA PRO A 47 6.37 -26.01 -9.44
C PRO A 47 5.41 -25.68 -10.59
N GLU A 48 4.14 -26.10 -10.51
CA GLU A 48 3.11 -25.81 -11.51
C GLU A 48 2.76 -24.31 -11.61
N GLU A 49 2.96 -23.57 -10.52
CA GLU A 49 2.73 -22.13 -10.43
C GLU A 49 3.99 -21.33 -10.81
N MET A 50 5.08 -22.02 -11.18
CA MET A 50 6.31 -21.41 -11.67
C MET A 50 6.28 -21.26 -13.19
N ARG A 51 6.71 -20.09 -13.68
CA ARG A 51 6.92 -19.86 -15.11
C ARG A 51 7.94 -20.82 -15.72
N ASP A 52 8.99 -21.13 -14.96
CA ASP A 52 10.13 -21.95 -15.37
C ASP A 52 10.46 -22.97 -14.26
N PRO A 53 9.72 -24.09 -14.15
CA PRO A 53 9.91 -25.04 -13.06
C PRO A 53 11.25 -25.79 -13.15
N PRO A 54 11.86 -26.15 -12.00
CA PRO A 54 13.06 -26.98 -11.98
C PRO A 54 12.74 -28.42 -12.45
N ARG A 55 13.76 -29.12 -12.95
CA ARG A 55 13.62 -30.53 -13.38
C ARG A 55 13.37 -31.51 -12.24
N THR A 56 13.75 -31.12 -11.03
CA THR A 56 13.59 -31.89 -9.80
C THR A 56 12.97 -30.96 -8.78
N TRP A 57 11.99 -31.48 -8.05
CA TRP A 57 11.30 -30.81 -6.97
C TRP A 57 11.19 -31.79 -5.82
N ASP A 58 11.80 -31.47 -4.69
CA ASP A 58 11.76 -32.31 -3.51
C ASP A 58 10.92 -31.69 -2.39
N ARG A 59 10.83 -32.41 -1.27
CA ARG A 59 10.01 -31.98 -0.13
C ARG A 59 10.54 -30.72 0.54
N VAL A 60 11.85 -30.49 0.49
CA VAL A 60 12.46 -29.29 1.06
C VAL A 60 12.13 -28.09 0.17
N ASP A 61 12.16 -28.26 -1.15
CA ASP A 61 11.73 -27.23 -2.09
C ASP A 61 10.29 -26.79 -1.83
N GLU A 62 9.36 -27.75 -1.68
CA GLU A 62 7.95 -27.49 -1.36
C GLU A 62 7.79 -26.70 -0.06
N PHE A 63 8.43 -27.15 1.02
CA PHE A 63 8.35 -26.52 2.32
C PHE A 63 8.93 -25.11 2.35
N VAL A 64 9.97 -24.85 1.56
CA VAL A 64 10.53 -23.51 1.41
C VAL A 64 9.57 -22.62 0.62
N ASP A 65 8.92 -23.14 -0.42
CA ASP A 65 8.00 -22.38 -1.25
C ASP A 65 6.72 -21.98 -0.49
N GLU A 66 6.14 -22.90 0.28
CA GLU A 66 4.95 -22.67 1.13
C GLU A 66 5.19 -21.68 2.28
N SER A 67 6.45 -21.43 2.65
CA SER A 67 6.79 -20.52 3.76
C SER A 67 6.59 -19.03 3.46
N PHE A 68 6.26 -18.67 2.21
CA PHE A 68 6.00 -17.30 1.79
C PHE A 68 4.54 -17.13 1.33
N PRO A 69 3.83 -16.05 1.73
CA PRO A 69 4.28 -14.87 2.45
C PRO A 69 4.17 -14.98 3.99
N ALA A 70 3.52 -16.03 4.51
CA ALA A 70 3.24 -16.21 5.92
C ALA A 70 4.25 -17.16 6.56
N SER A 71 4.96 -16.65 7.57
CA SER A 71 6.00 -17.28 8.40
C SER A 71 5.55 -18.53 9.19
N ASP A 72 4.44 -19.18 8.84
CA ASP A 72 4.01 -20.41 9.50
C ASP A 72 4.92 -21.56 9.03
N PRO A 73 5.70 -22.18 9.95
CA PRO A 73 6.50 -23.34 9.58
C PRO A 73 5.56 -24.45 9.09
N PRO A 74 5.95 -25.23 8.07
CA PRO A 74 5.08 -26.23 7.50
C PRO A 74 4.70 -27.28 8.55
N GLY A 75 3.41 -27.35 8.85
CA GLY A 75 2.83 -28.27 9.81
C GLY A 75 2.64 -29.66 9.21
N ASN A 76 3.71 -30.44 9.11
CA ASN A 76 3.64 -31.87 8.82
C ASN A 76 4.03 -32.67 10.08
N TYR A 77 3.12 -32.72 11.06
CA TYR A 77 3.17 -33.62 12.22
C TYR A 77 2.06 -34.68 12.13
#